data_AF-A0A087K660-F1
#
_entry.id   AF-A0A087K660-F1
#
_cell.length_a   1.000
_cell.length_b   1.000
_cell.length_c   1.000
_cell.angle_alpha   90.00
_cell.angle_beta   90.00
_cell.angle_gamma   90.00
#
_symmetry.space_group_name_H-M   'P 1'
#
loop_
_entity.id
_entity.type
_entity.pdbx_description
1 polymer ?
#
loop_
_entity_poly.entity_id
_entity_poly.type
_entity_poly.pdbx_seq_one_letter_code
_entity_poly.pdbx_strand_id
1 'polypeptide(L)'
;MPGAVAGMVPAFPGLRADVTAPPGSDTAAVPGGGVVVGWVLVADEQAVGGARVDPVFLAAGQAWTPDQLRQEHGQHLGVTVGWVG
;
A
#
# COMPACT_ATOMS: atom_id res chain seq x y z
N MET A 1 -18.44 -7.28 1.81
CA MET A 1 -17.99 -6.47 2.97
C MET A 1 -16.94 -5.51 2.46
N PRO A 2 -17.17 -4.19 2.56
CA PRO A 2 -16.16 -3.20 2.18
C PRO A 2 -14.85 -3.46 2.93
N GLY A 3 -13.71 -3.37 2.23
CA GLY A 3 -12.39 -3.66 2.80
C GLY A 3 -12.01 -5.15 2.84
N ALA A 4 -12.88 -6.06 2.40
CA ALA A 4 -12.51 -7.48 2.31
C ALA A 4 -11.53 -7.74 1.15
N VAL A 5 -10.48 -8.51 1.42
CA VAL A 5 -9.58 -9.01 0.38
C VAL A 5 -10.29 -10.11 -0.41
N ALA A 6 -10.55 -9.84 -1.69
CA ALA A 6 -11.20 -10.75 -2.63
C ALA A 6 -10.21 -11.66 -3.37
N GLY A 7 -8.92 -11.31 -3.39
CA GLY A 7 -7.87 -12.11 -4.01
C GLY A 7 -6.47 -11.52 -3.83
N MET A 8 -5.45 -12.32 -4.10
CA MET A 8 -4.04 -11.91 -4.06
C MET A 8 -3.28 -12.48 -5.26
N VAL A 9 -2.42 -11.66 -5.86
CA VAL A 9 -1.55 -12.05 -6.99
C VAL A 9 -0.11 -11.67 -6.65
N PRO A 10 0.89 -12.52 -6.91
CA PRO A 10 2.29 -12.17 -6.69
C PRO A 10 2.74 -11.01 -7.60
N ALA A 11 3.64 -10.18 -7.10
CA ALA A 11 4.24 -9.11 -7.88
C ALA A 11 5.41 -9.63 -8.72
N PHE A 12 5.67 -8.99 -9.87
CA PHE A 12 6.90 -9.21 -10.62
C PHE A 12 8.08 -8.50 -9.95
N PRO A 13 9.31 -9.03 -10.07
CA PRO A 13 10.50 -8.40 -9.50
C PRO A 13 10.74 -6.98 -10.02
N GLY A 14 11.38 -6.14 -9.19
CA GLY A 14 11.78 -4.78 -9.57
C GLY A 14 10.74 -3.70 -9.25
N LEU A 15 9.66 -4.03 -8.57
CA LEU A 15 8.68 -3.05 -8.10
C LEU A 15 8.97 -2.58 -6.67
N ARG A 16 8.83 -1.28 -6.43
CA ARG A 16 8.94 -0.66 -5.11
C ARG A 16 7.73 0.23 -4.84
N ALA A 17 7.21 0.15 -3.63
CA ALA A 17 6.27 1.10 -3.09
C ALA A 17 7.03 2.14 -2.27
N ASP A 18 6.73 3.41 -2.49
CA ASP A 18 7.20 4.52 -1.68
C ASP A 18 6.01 5.11 -0.91
N VAL A 19 6.22 5.32 0.38
CA VAL A 19 5.22 5.97 1.24
C VAL A 19 5.37 7.47 1.11
N THR A 20 4.26 8.15 0.82
CA THR A 20 4.22 9.59 0.62
C THR A 20 3.40 10.26 1.72
N ALA A 21 3.73 11.50 2.05
CA ALA A 21 2.99 12.30 3.01
C ALA A 21 2.90 13.75 2.50
N PRO A 22 1.83 14.50 2.86
CA PRO A 22 1.76 15.93 2.60
C PRO A 22 2.95 16.69 3.23
N PRO A 23 3.41 17.79 2.62
CA PRO A 23 4.46 18.62 3.20
C PRO A 23 4.13 19.07 4.63
N GLY A 24 5.12 18.98 5.53
CA GLY A 24 4.96 19.35 6.94
C GLY A 24 4.35 18.26 7.83
N SER A 25 4.01 17.08 7.29
CA SER A 25 3.60 15.92 8.09
C SER A 25 4.78 15.36 8.88
N ASP A 26 4.57 15.02 10.14
CA ASP A 26 5.55 14.26 10.91
C ASP A 26 5.58 12.81 10.42
N THR A 27 6.74 12.39 9.91
CA THR A 27 6.95 11.06 9.31
C THR A 27 8.05 10.28 10.02
N ALA A 28 8.53 10.74 11.18
CA ALA A 28 9.70 10.14 11.85
C ALA A 28 9.51 8.65 12.19
N ALA A 29 8.28 8.22 12.47
CA ALA A 29 7.94 6.84 12.77
C ALA A 29 7.33 6.08 11.58
N VAL A 30 7.23 6.70 10.41
CA VAL A 30 6.57 6.10 9.24
C VAL A 30 7.61 5.33 8.42
N PRO A 31 7.39 4.05 8.09
CA PRO A 31 8.28 3.33 7.21
C PRO A 31 8.24 3.94 5.80
N GLY A 32 9.40 4.23 5.21
CA GLY A 32 9.49 4.91 3.91
C GLY A 32 9.00 4.12 2.68
N GLY A 33 8.57 2.87 2.87
CA GLY A 33 8.19 1.94 1.80
C GLY A 33 9.23 0.84 1.55
N GLY A 34 9.05 0.08 0.48
CA GLY A 34 9.95 -1.02 0.12
C GLY A 34 9.43 -1.90 -1.01
N VAL A 35 10.01 -3.09 -1.15
CA VAL A 35 9.75 -3.99 -2.28
C VAL A 35 8.30 -4.43 -2.30
N VAL A 36 7.65 -4.36 -3.46
CA VAL A 36 6.30 -4.90 -3.66
C VAL A 36 6.41 -6.41 -3.88
N VAL A 37 5.71 -7.18 -3.05
CA VAL A 37 5.71 -8.65 -3.08
C VAL A 37 4.40 -9.23 -3.63
N GLY A 38 3.34 -8.43 -3.65
CA GLY A 38 2.04 -8.86 -4.17
C GLY A 38 1.10 -7.70 -4.40
N TRP A 39 -0.07 -8.06 -4.91
CA TRP A 39 -1.21 -7.19 -5.14
C TRP A 39 -2.42 -7.84 -4.52
N VAL A 40 -3.24 -7.06 -3.84
CA VAL A 40 -4.52 -7.52 -3.29
C VAL A 40 -5.67 -6.80 -3.98
N LEU A 41 -6.71 -7.56 -4.31
CA LEU A 41 -7.97 -7.01 -4.76
C LEU A 41 -8.85 -6.79 -3.54
N VAL A 42 -9.22 -5.55 -3.26
CA VAL A 42 -10.00 -5.16 -2.08
C VAL A 42 -11.38 -4.67 -2.53
N ALA A 43 -12.43 -5.24 -1.94
CA ALA A 43 -13.80 -4.79 -2.21
C ALA A 43 -13.98 -3.33 -1.75
N ASP A 44 -14.42 -2.48 -2.69
CA ASP A 44 -14.57 -1.05 -2.47
C ASP A 44 -15.72 -0.51 -3.34
N GLU A 45 -16.85 -0.23 -2.71
CA GLU A 45 -18.06 0.26 -3.40
C GLU A 45 -17.88 1.66 -4.00
N GLN A 46 -16.86 2.42 -3.56
CA GLN A 46 -16.55 3.74 -4.11
C GLN A 46 -15.61 3.67 -5.32
N ALA A 47 -14.95 2.52 -5.54
CA ALA A 47 -14.09 2.31 -6.68
C ALA A 47 -14.89 1.92 -7.94
N VAL A 48 -14.40 2.33 -9.10
CA VAL A 48 -14.94 1.87 -10.39
C VAL A 48 -14.80 0.35 -10.47
N GLY A 49 -15.91 -0.36 -10.66
CA GLY A 49 -15.93 -1.82 -10.68
C GLY A 49 -16.09 -2.48 -9.30
N GLY A 50 -16.30 -1.71 -8.23
CA GLY A 50 -16.60 -2.24 -6.90
C GLY A 50 -15.38 -2.84 -6.16
N ALA A 51 -14.18 -2.62 -6.69
CA ALA A 51 -12.94 -3.07 -6.08
C ALA A 51 -11.76 -2.16 -6.46
N ARG A 52 -10.77 -2.10 -5.58
CA ARG A 52 -9.45 -1.48 -5.83
C ARG A 52 -8.34 -2.51 -5.77
N VAL A 53 -7.23 -2.23 -6.44
CA VAL A 53 -6.01 -3.03 -6.37
C VAL A 53 -4.98 -2.28 -5.56
N ASP A 54 -4.55 -2.88 -4.46
CA ASP A 54 -3.57 -2.29 -3.56
C ASP A 54 -2.27 -3.10 -3.56
N PRO A 55 -1.09 -2.45 -3.49
CA PRO A 55 0.18 -3.15 -3.34
C PRO A 55 0.31 -3.76 -1.95
N VAL A 56 0.95 -4.92 -1.89
CA VAL A 56 1.52 -5.47 -0.66
C VAL A 56 3.03 -5.30 -0.73
N PHE A 57 3.58 -4.52 0.20
CA PHE A 57 5.01 -4.19 0.19
C PHE A 57 5.68 -4.47 1.53
N LEU A 58 6.95 -4.83 1.49
CA LEU A 58 7.76 -5.09 2.68
C LEU A 58 8.44 -3.80 3.13
N ALA A 59 8.14 -3.35 4.35
CA ALA A 59 8.81 -2.21 4.96
C ALA A 59 8.98 -2.44 6.47
N ALA A 60 10.13 -2.04 7.01
CA ALA A 60 10.50 -2.27 8.42
C ALA A 60 10.34 -3.73 8.89
N GLY A 61 10.57 -4.71 8.01
CA GLY A 61 10.49 -6.15 8.34
C GLY A 61 9.08 -6.74 8.34
N GLN A 62 8.06 -5.97 7.96
CA GLN A 62 6.66 -6.41 7.90
C GLN A 62 6.04 -6.14 6.51
N ALA A 63 5.04 -6.93 6.14
CA ALA A 63 4.21 -6.68 4.95
C ALA A 63 3.07 -5.72 5.26
N TRP A 64 2.84 -4.77 4.36
CA TRP A 64 1.83 -3.73 4.50
C TRP A 64 0.92 -3.65 3.29
N THR A 65 -0.37 -3.43 3.52
CA THR A 65 -1.25 -2.75 2.57
C THR A 65 -1.31 -1.25 2.89
N PRO A 66 -1.73 -0.38 1.94
CA PRO A 66 -1.94 1.04 2.22
C PRO A 66 -2.93 1.29 3.37
N ASP A 67 -3.95 0.46 3.51
CA ASP A 67 -4.92 0.61 4.60
C ASP A 67 -4.32 0.30 5.97
N GLN A 68 -3.55 -0.80 6.07
CA GLN A 68 -2.86 -1.15 7.31
C GLN A 68 -1.87 -0.06 7.71
N LEU A 69 -1.10 0.45 6.73
CA LEU A 69 -0.17 1.55 6.94
C LEU A 69 -0.90 2.80 7.46
N ARG A 70 -2.01 3.20 6.83
CA ARG A 70 -2.79 4.38 7.24
C ARG A 70 -3.48 4.19 8.58
N GLN A 71 -3.94 2.98 8.88
CA GLN A 71 -4.56 2.66 10.15
C GLN A 71 -3.56 2.79 11.30
N GLU A 72 -2.31 2.39 11.08
CA GLU A 72 -1.27 2.44 12.11
C GLU A 72 -0.57 3.79 12.22
N HIS A 73 -0.27 4.42 11.09
CA HIS A 73 0.59 5.61 11.04
C HIS A 73 -0.13 6.91 10.64
N GLY A 74 -1.36 6.82 10.14
CA GLY A 74 -2.20 7.99 9.86
C GLY A 74 -2.83 7.99 8.47
N GLN A 75 -4.08 8.45 8.41
CA GLN A 75 -4.91 8.47 7.19
C GLN A 75 -4.40 9.43 6.10
N HIS A 76 -3.48 10.34 6.43
CA HIS A 76 -2.90 11.30 5.49
C HIS A 76 -1.82 10.69 4.57
N LEU A 77 -1.41 9.44 4.84
CA LEU A 77 -0.35 8.79 4.09
C LEU A 77 -0.84 8.26 2.74
N GLY A 78 0.00 8.47 1.72
CA GLY A 78 -0.14 7.90 0.38
C GLY A 78 0.85 6.76 0.14
N VAL A 79 0.58 5.98 -0.91
CA VAL A 79 1.51 4.96 -1.41
C VAL A 79 1.56 5.08 -2.92
N THR A 80 2.76 5.17 -3.48
CA THR A 80 3.00 5.17 -4.93
C THR A 80 3.89 3.99 -5.29
N VAL A 81 3.60 3.32 -6.41
CA VAL A 81 4.41 2.19 -6.89
C VAL A 81 5.17 2.58 -8.15
N GLY A 82 6.45 2.26 -8.20
CA GLY A 82 7.33 2.50 -9.34
C GLY A 82 8.25 1.31 -9.63
N TRP A 83 8.84 1.31 -10.82
CA TRP A 83 9.90 0.37 -11.18
C TRP A 83 11.24 0.87 -10.66
N VAL A 84 12.06 -0.05 -10.15
CA VAL A 84 13.41 0.21 -9.70
C VAL A 84 14.33 -0.74 -10.46
N GLY A 85 15.14 -0.18 -11.35
CA GLY A 85 16.22 -0.86 -12.04
C GLY A 85 17.19 0.12 -12.68
#